data_AF-A0A8T4VL73-F1
#
_entry.id   AF-A0A8T4VL73-F1
#
_cell.length_a   1.000
_cell.length_b   1.000
_cell.length_c   1.000
_cell.angle_alpha   90.00
_cell.angle_beta   90.00
_cell.angle_gamma   90.00
#
_symmetry.space_group_name_H-M   'P 1'
#
loop_
_entity.id
_entity.type
_entity.pdbx_description
1 polymer ?
#
loop_
_entity_poly.entity_id
_entity_poly.type
_entity_poly.pdbx_seq_one_letter_code
_entity_poly.pdbx_strand_id
1 'polypeptide(L)' 'MKQTKKNIFAIAGVISMVLGITVTIPSLGQGNYILATLSGIFIIVGLLLIAIAFGD' A
#
# COMPACT_ATOMS: atom_id res chain seq x y z
N MET A 1 -10.71 -12.61 -18.99
CA MET A 1 -10.85 -12.60 -17.52
C MET A 1 -9.53 -12.48 -16.73
N LYS A 2 -8.34 -12.84 -17.26
CA LYS A 2 -7.06 -12.72 -16.53
C LYS A 2 -6.57 -11.28 -16.31
N GLN A 3 -6.71 -10.40 -17.30
CA GLN A 3 -6.27 -9.00 -17.22
C GLN A 3 -7.06 -8.16 -16.20
N THR A 4 -8.38 -8.38 -16.10
CA THR A 4 -9.23 -7.62 -15.18
C THR A 4 -8.82 -7.82 -13.71
N LYS A 5 -8.44 -9.04 -13.33
CA LYS A 5 -7.97 -9.33 -11.97
C LYS A 5 -6.61 -8.69 -11.69
N LYS A 6 -5.64 -8.79 -12.62
CA LYS A 6 -4.34 -8.12 -12.51
C LYS A 6 -4.51 -6.60 -12.32
N ASN A 7 -5.40 -5.97 -13.09
CA ASN A 7 -5.69 -4.54 -12.96
C ASN A 7 -6.32 -4.18 -11.60
N ILE A 8 -7.23 -5.00 -11.08
CA ILE A 8 -7.85 -4.76 -9.75
C ILE A 8 -6.78 -4.84 -8.65
N PHE A 9 -5.88 -5.83 -8.69
CA PHE A 9 -4.79 -5.94 -7.73
C PHE A 9 -3.81 -4.78 -7.82
N ALA A 10 -3.46 -4.33 -9.03
CA ALA A 10 -2.61 -3.17 -9.24
C ALA A 10 -3.24 -1.90 -8.65
N ILE A 11 -4.52 -1.65 -8.94
CA ILE A 11 -5.26 -0.47 -8.43
C ILE A 11 -5.37 -0.52 -6.91
N ALA A 12 -5.76 -1.67 -6.34
CA ALA A 12 -5.85 -1.85 -4.89
C ALA A 12 -4.49 -1.65 -4.21
N GLY A 13 -3.41 -2.15 -4.82
CA GLY A 13 -2.06 -1.98 -4.32
C GLY A 13 -1.62 -0.51 -4.31
N VAL A 14 -1.86 0.22 -5.40
CA VAL A 14 -1.57 1.66 -5.49
C VAL A 14 -2.37 2.46 -4.45
N ILE A 15 -3.67 2.19 -4.30
CA ILE A 15 -4.51 2.89 -3.30
C ILE A 15 -3.99 2.63 -1.88
N SER A 16 -3.67 1.38 -1.55
CA SER A 16 -3.12 1.00 -0.24
C SER A 16 -1.80 1.73 0.04
N MET A 17 -0.95 1.84 -0.97
CA MET A 17 0.35 2.51 -0.85
C MET A 17 0.20 4.02 -0.64
N VAL A 18 -0.69 4.67 -1.41
CA VAL A 18 -1.01 6.10 -1.24
C VAL A 18 -1.54 6.36 0.17
N LEU A 19 -2.51 5.56 0.64
CA LEU A 19 -3.04 5.69 2.00
C LEU A 19 -1.96 5.51 3.06
N GLY A 20 -1.12 4.50 2.92
CA GLY A 20 0.00 4.24 3.83
C GLY A 20 0.96 5.43 3.89
N ILE A 21 1.39 5.99 2.76
CA ILE A 21 2.30 7.15 2.73
C ILE A 21 1.65 8.40 3.33
N THR A 22 0.38 8.66 2.97
CA THR A 22 -0.37 9.85 3.42
C THR A 22 -0.53 9.87 4.94
N VAL A 23 -0.62 8.70 5.58
CA VAL A 23 -0.69 8.58 7.05
C VAL A 23 0.71 8.54 7.68
N THR A 24 1.69 7.88 7.04
CA THR A 24 3.05 7.72 7.61
C THR A 24 3.75 9.07 7.79
N ILE A 25 3.72 9.95 6.78
CA ILE A 25 4.42 11.24 6.80
C ILE A 25 3.98 12.12 7.99
N PRO A 26 2.68 12.42 8.18
CA PRO A 26 2.24 13.22 9.32
C PRO A 26 2.45 12.50 10.66
N SER A 27 2.32 11.18 10.70
CA SER A 27 2.54 10.40 11.93
C SER A 27 3.98 10.49 12.44
N LEU A 28 4.96 10.46 11.52
CA LEU A 28 6.37 10.68 11.86
C LEU A 28 6.60 12.11 12.35
N GLY A 29 5.99 13.10 11.71
CA GLY A 29 6.07 14.51 12.14
C GLY A 29 5.47 14.79 13.53
N GLN A 30 4.48 13.99 13.95
CA GLN A 30 3.86 14.07 15.27
C GLN A 30 4.55 13.17 16.32
N GLY A 31 5.61 12.44 15.96
CA GLY A 31 6.26 11.48 16.84
C GLY A 31 5.40 10.26 17.18
N ASN A 32 4.32 10.01 16.44
CA ASN A 32 3.44 8.86 16.63
C ASN A 32 3.94 7.66 15.80
N TYR A 33 4.97 7.01 16.31
CA TYR A 33 5.63 5.88 15.64
C TYR A 33 4.74 4.63 15.52
N ILE A 34 3.77 4.47 16.42
CA ILE A 34 2.82 3.35 16.36
C ILE A 34 1.95 3.49 15.11
N LEU A 35 1.40 4.69 14.89
CA LEU A 35 0.58 4.97 13.71
C LEU A 35 1.42 4.87 12.42
N ALA A 36 2.66 5.37 12.45
CA ALA A 36 3.60 5.26 11.33
C ALA A 36 3.97 3.81 10.99
N THR A 37 4.08 2.94 12.00
CA THR A 37 4.36 1.51 11.82
C THR A 37 3.16 0.80 11.21
N LEU A 38 1.96 1.09 11.70
CA LEU A 38 0.71 0.54 11.17
C LEU A 38 0.48 0.98 9.71
N SER A 39 0.77 2.23 9.37
CA SER A 39 0.70 2.71 7.99
C SER A 39 1.80 2.12 7.10
N GLY A 40 2.96 1.75 7.67
CA GLY A 40 3.98 0.95 6.99
C GLY A 40 3.47 -0.41 6.50
N ILE A 41 2.59 -1.07 7.28
CA ILE A 41 1.96 -2.33 6.86
C ILE A 41 1.11 -2.13 5.59
N PHE A 42 0.38 -1.02 5.49
CA PHE A 42 -0.39 -0.68 4.28
C PHE A 42 0.50 -0.53 3.02
N ILE A 43 1.71 0.01 3.19
CA ILE A 43 2.69 0.14 2.10
C ILE A 43 3.20 -1.24 1.67
N ILE A 44 3.53 -2.12 2.62
CA ILE A 44 4.00 -3.48 2.35
C ILE A 44 2.91 -4.31 1.64
N VAL A 45 1.67 -4.25 2.13
CA VAL A 45 0.52 -4.91 1.48
C VAL A 45 0.29 -4.35 0.09
N GLY A 46 0.42 -3.03 -0.10
CA GLY A 46 0.33 -2.39 -1.41
C GLY A 46 1.36 -2.93 -2.40
N LEU A 47 2.62 -3.05 -1.96
CA LEU A 47 3.71 -3.64 -2.75
C LEU A 47 3.47 -5.11 -3.08
N LEU A 48 2.95 -5.90 -2.13
CA LEU A 48 2.59 -7.30 -2.38
C LEU A 48 1.49 -7.44 -3.42
N LEU A 49 0.44 -6.61 -3.36
CA LEU A 49 -0.65 -6.61 -4.32
C LEU A 49 -0.17 -6.22 -5.73
N ILE A 50 0.72 -5.22 -5.82
CA ILE A 50 1.38 -4.85 -7.07
C ILE A 50 2.24 -6.00 -7.58
N ALA A 51 3.05 -6.62 -6.71
CA ALA A 51 3.87 -7.77 -7.07
C ALA A 51 3.05 -8.96 -7.55
N ILE A 52 1.86 -9.21 -7.00
CA ILE A 52 0.93 -10.25 -7.47
C ILE A 52 0.27 -9.85 -8.80
N ALA A 53 0.02 -8.56 -9.02
CA ALA A 53 -0.55 -8.07 -10.26
C ALA A 53 0.42 -8.20 -11.44
N PHE A 54 1.71 -7.95 -11.21
CA PHE A 54 2.76 -7.94 -12.24
C PHE A 54 3.64 -9.19 -12.26
N GLY A 55 3.68 -9.95 -11.16
CA GLY A 55 4.28 -11.28 -11.11
C GLY A 55 3.45 -12.21 -11.98
N ASP A 56 4.10 -12.78 -12.99
CA ASP A 56 3.43 -13.55 -14.03
C ASP A 56 2.95 -14.92 -13.54
#